data_AF-A0A7S1E506-F1
#
_entry.id   AF-A0A7S1E506-F1
#
_cell.length_a   1.000
_cell.length_b   1.000
_cell.length_c   1.000
_cell.angle_alpha   90.00
_cell.angle_beta   90.00
_cell.angle_gamma   90.00
#
_symmetry.space_group_name_H-M   'P 1'
#
loop_
_entity.id
_entity.type
_entity.pdbx_description
1 polymer ?
#
loop_
_entity_poly.entity_id
_entity_poly.type
_entity_poly.pdbx_seq_one_letter_code
_entity_poly.pdbx_strand_id
1 'polypeptide(L)'
;DKVSYRPQHQMVELEMLSGLGDEESGELFRHKLVSASVAPKATYAIGLLRGEQLHLTPLQAVMQFRPRFDHKDEEDAARKRNAAASASGAKEAEPDAMEEGDEGS
;
A
#
# COMPACT_ATOMS: atom_id res chain seq x y z
N ASP A 1 11.25 -7.32 -10.45
CA ASP A 1 10.56 -6.02 -10.32
C ASP A 1 9.51 -5.86 -11.42
N LYS A 2 8.42 -5.17 -11.12
CA LYS A 2 7.30 -4.94 -12.05
C LYS A 2 7.07 -3.45 -12.23
N VAL A 3 6.86 -3.03 -13.47
CA VAL A 3 6.58 -1.63 -13.83
C VAL A 3 5.25 -1.58 -14.56
N SER A 4 4.38 -0.66 -14.17
CA SER A 4 3.10 -0.39 -14.85
C SER A 4 3.00 1.09 -15.20
N TYR A 5 2.45 1.38 -16.38
CA TYR A 5 2.26 2.74 -16.86
C TYR A 5 0.79 2.97 -17.21
N ARG A 6 0.23 4.07 -16.70
CA ARG A 6 -1.15 4.52 -16.98
C ARG A 6 -1.09 5.81 -17.82
N PRO A 7 -1.29 5.73 -19.14
CA PRO A 7 -1.08 6.86 -20.05
C PRO A 7 -2.02 8.05 -19.79
N GLN A 8 -3.30 7.78 -19.49
CA GLN A 8 -4.32 8.81 -19.30
C GLN A 8 -4.00 9.78 -18.14
N HIS A 9 -3.23 9.33 -17.16
CA HIS A 9 -2.87 10.11 -15.97
C HIS A 9 -1.37 10.42 -15.88
N GLN A 10 -0.58 10.04 -16.89
CA GLN A 10 0.89 10.10 -16.87
C GLN A 10 1.48 9.53 -15.57
N MET A 11 0.94 8.41 -15.12
CA MET A 11 1.28 7.78 -13.84
C MET A 11 2.06 6.49 -14.08
N VAL A 12 3.12 6.30 -13.30
CA VAL A 12 3.96 5.12 -13.29
C VAL A 12 3.86 4.49 -11.91
N GLU A 13 3.65 3.18 -11.89
CA GLU A 13 3.71 2.36 -10.68
C GLU A 13 4.92 1.44 -10.77
N LEU A 14 5.73 1.42 -9.71
CA LEU A 14 6.88 0.54 -9.57
C LEU A 14 6.65 -0.40 -8.39
N GLU A 15 6.83 -1.69 -8.61
CA GLU A 15 6.90 -2.69 -7.55
C GLU A 15 8.33 -3.26 -7.52
N MET A 16 9.01 -3.03 -6.40
CA MET A 16 10.39 -3.46 -6.17
C MET A 16 10.43 -4.46 -5.03
N LEU A 17 11.24 -5.50 -5.18
CA LEU A 17 11.54 -6.42 -4.10
C LEU A 17 12.77 -5.92 -3.34
N SER A 18 12.71 -5.88 -2.03
CA SER A 18 13.87 -5.60 -1.19
C SER A 18 14.19 -6.80 -0.31
N GLY A 19 15.48 -7.08 -0.14
CA GLY A 19 15.99 -8.02 0.87
C GLY A 19 15.97 -7.46 2.30
N LEU A 20 15.39 -6.28 2.53
CA LEU A 20 15.23 -5.66 3.85
C LEU A 20 13.97 -6.16 4.58
N GLY A 21 13.48 -7.34 4.22
CA GLY A 21 12.37 -7.99 4.91
C GLY A 21 12.77 -8.42 6.31
N ASP A 22 11.80 -8.89 7.08
CA ASP A 22 12.04 -9.43 8.41
C ASP A 22 12.97 -10.66 8.30
N GLU A 23 14.18 -10.55 8.88
CA GLU A 23 15.24 -11.56 8.75
C GLU A 23 14.79 -12.94 9.26
N GLU A 24 13.83 -12.98 10.19
CA GLU A 24 13.24 -14.23 10.69
C GLU A 24 12.31 -14.91 9.68
N SER A 25 11.57 -14.14 8.89
CA SER A 25 10.58 -14.69 7.94
C SER A 25 11.21 -15.19 6.64
N GLY A 26 12.38 -14.65 6.27
CA GLY A 26 12.98 -14.85 4.95
C GLY A 26 12.13 -14.31 3.79
N GLU A 27 11.02 -13.61 4.08
CA GLU A 27 10.13 -13.06 3.06
C GLU A 27 10.69 -11.76 2.49
N LEU A 28 10.77 -11.71 1.15
CA LEU A 28 11.13 -10.50 0.43
C LEU A 28 9.99 -9.48 0.55
N PHE A 29 10.29 -8.33 1.14
CA PHE A 29 9.31 -7.25 1.25
C PHE A 29 9.10 -6.58 -0.12
N ARG A 30 7.84 -6.39 -0.51
CA ARG A 30 7.46 -5.74 -1.77
C ARG A 30 7.13 -4.28 -1.54
N HIS A 31 8.02 -3.39 -1.98
CA HIS A 31 7.79 -1.95 -1.98
C HIS A 31 7.02 -1.51 -3.23
N LYS A 32 5.93 -0.77 -3.02
CA LYS A 32 5.20 -0.12 -4.10
C LYS A 32 5.47 1.37 -4.12
N LEU A 33 5.89 1.90 -5.26
CA LEU A 33 6.08 3.32 -5.53
C LEU A 33 5.06 3.77 -6.58
N VAL A 34 4.36 4.86 -6.33
CA VAL A 34 3.43 5.47 -7.29
C VAL A 34 3.91 6.86 -7.64
N SER A 35 3.95 7.17 -8.93
CA SER A 35 4.40 8.47 -9.41
C SER A 35 3.27 9.49 -9.45
N ALA A 36 3.65 10.76 -9.28
CA ALA A 36 2.82 11.92 -9.56
C ALA A 36 3.58 12.83 -10.53
N SER A 37 2.88 13.33 -11.56
CA SER A 37 3.43 14.31 -12.49
C SER A 37 3.67 15.64 -11.77
N VAL A 38 4.84 16.23 -11.99
CA VAL A 38 5.21 17.53 -11.43
C VAL A 38 5.36 18.52 -12.58
N ALA A 39 4.60 19.60 -12.53
CA ALA A 39 4.71 20.66 -13.52
C ALA A 39 6.11 21.29 -13.44
N PRO A 40 6.91 21.22 -14.52
CA PRO A 40 8.25 21.78 -14.52
C PRO A 40 8.18 23.32 -14.51
N LYS A 41 8.99 23.96 -13.66
CA LYS A 41 9.10 25.42 -13.59
C LYS A 41 9.99 26.03 -14.68
N ALA A 42 10.73 25.20 -15.41
CA ALA A 42 11.69 25.56 -16.45
C ALA A 42 11.86 24.40 -17.45
N THR A 43 12.53 24.65 -18.57
CA THR A 43 12.90 23.61 -19.54
C THR A 43 14.17 22.90 -19.07
N TYR A 44 14.05 21.61 -18.75
CA TYR A 44 15.18 20.78 -18.30
C TYR A 44 15.69 19.88 -19.42
N ALA A 45 17.00 19.60 -19.41
CA ALA A 45 17.64 18.62 -20.28
C ALA A 45 18.64 17.80 -19.45
N ILE A 46 18.85 16.55 -19.85
CA ILE A 46 19.93 15.72 -19.31
C ILE A 46 21.10 15.77 -20.29
N GLY A 47 22.29 16.01 -19.75
CA GLY A 47 23.54 15.96 -20.49
C GLY A 47 24.32 14.69 -20.18
N LEU A 48 24.80 14.00 -21.21
CA LEU A 48 25.77 12.92 -21.07
C LEU A 48 27.10 13.36 -21.69
N LEU A 49 28.14 13.44 -20.85
CA LEU A 49 29.50 13.77 -21.27
C LEU A 49 30.21 12.49 -21.71
N ARG A 50 30.68 12.47 -22.97
CA ARG A 50 31.46 11.36 -23.52
C ARG A 50 32.70 11.92 -24.21
N GLY A 51 33.87 11.71 -23.61
CA GLY A 51 35.12 12.36 -24.05
C GLY A 51 35.00 13.88 -23.90
N GLU A 52 35.18 14.60 -25.00
CA GLU A 52 35.08 16.07 -25.05
C GLU A 52 33.73 16.58 -25.60
N GLN A 53 32.74 15.69 -25.76
CA GLN A 53 31.42 16.05 -26.30
C GLN A 53 30.32 15.91 -25.23
N LEU A 54 29.48 16.94 -25.14
CA LEU A 54 28.29 16.97 -24.27
C LEU A 54 27.03 16.75 -25.11
N HIS A 55 26.38 15.61 -24.95
CA HIS A 55 25.13 15.28 -25.62
C HIS A 55 23.94 15.69 -24.74
N LEU A 56 23.16 16.68 -25.17
CA LEU A 56 21.97 17.15 -24.47
C LEU A 56 20.70 16.49 -25.02
N THR A 57 19.87 15.93 -24.13
CA THR A 57 18.54 15.39 -24.46
C THR A 57 17.47 16.13 -23.65
N PRO A 58 16.48 16.77 -24.29
CA PRO A 58 15.42 17.48 -23.57
C PRO A 58 14.52 16.50 -22.80
N LEU A 59 14.12 16.90 -21.59
CA LEU A 59 13.20 16.11 -20.77
C LEU A 59 11.75 16.37 -21.17
N GLN A 60 10.96 15.30 -21.34
CA GLN A 60 9.54 15.38 -21.66
C GLN A 60 8.68 15.65 -20.42
N ALA A 61 9.03 15.06 -19.28
CA ALA A 61 8.28 15.19 -18.04
C ALA A 61 9.16 14.91 -16.81
N VAL A 62 8.76 15.46 -15.67
CA VAL A 62 9.35 15.17 -14.36
C VAL A 62 8.28 14.48 -13.52
N MET A 63 8.61 13.30 -13.00
CA MET A 63 7.70 12.51 -12.17
C MET A 63 8.31 12.29 -10.78
N GLN A 64 7.52 12.50 -9.74
CA GLN A 64 7.93 12.24 -8.36
C GLN A 64 7.30 10.94 -7.87
N PHE A 65 8.13 9.96 -7.50
CA PHE A 65 7.66 8.70 -6.92
C PHE A 65 7.46 8.86 -5.41
N ARG A 66 6.35 8.32 -4.90
CA ARG A 66 6.02 8.26 -3.47
C ARG A 66 5.76 6.82 -3.05
N PRO A 67 6.25 6.39 -1.87
CA PRO A 67 5.89 5.10 -1.31
C PRO A 67 4.39 4.99 -1.07
N ARG A 68 3.83 3.83 -1.39
CA ARG A 68 2.47 3.43 -1.02
C ARG A 68 2.50 2.27 -0.03
N PHE A 69 1.60 2.34 0.94
CA PHE A 69 1.48 1.36 2.02
C PHE A 69 0.11 0.67 1.95
N ASP A 70 -0.27 0.21 0.76
CA ASP A 70 -1.59 -0.41 0.51
C ASP A 70 -1.87 -1.58 1.50
N HIS A 71 -0.84 -2.31 1.95
CA HIS A 71 -0.97 -3.36 2.97
C HIS A 71 -1.52 -2.85 4.31
N LYS A 72 -1.10 -1.67 4.77
CA LYS A 72 -1.61 -1.07 6.01
C LYS A 72 -3.05 -0.61 5.85
N ASP A 73 -3.38 -0.07 4.68
CA ASP A 73 -4.74 0.36 4.35
C ASP A 73 -5.71 -0.84 4.35
N GLU A 74 -5.27 -2.00 3.82
CA GLU A 74 -6.02 -3.25 3.82
C GLU A 74 -6.20 -3.82 5.24
N GLU A 75 -5.15 -3.82 6.06
CA GLU A 75 -5.19 -4.24 7.46
C GLU A 75 -6.17 -3.40 8.29
N ASP A 76 -6.12 -2.08 8.15
CA ASP A 76 -7.04 -1.17 8.84
C ASP A 76 -8.49 -1.36 8.38
N ALA A 77 -8.71 -1.55 7.07
CA ALA A 77 -10.03 -1.83 6.53
C ALA A 77 -10.61 -3.15 7.04
N ALA A 78 -9.79 -4.20 7.11
CA ALA A 78 -10.17 -5.49 7.67
C ALA A 78 -10.50 -5.37 9.17
N ARG A 79 -9.68 -4.66 9.94
CA ARG A 79 -9.91 -4.41 11.36
C ARG A 79 -11.22 -3.68 11.61
N LYS A 80 -11.51 -2.63 10.83
CA LYS A 80 -12.76 -1.87 10.93
C LYS A 80 -13.99 -2.73 10.59
N ARG A 81 -13.88 -3.59 9.56
CA ARG A 81 -14.95 -4.52 9.18
C ARG A 81 -15.26 -5.51 10.31
N ASN A 82 -14.22 -6.08 10.93
CA ASN A 82 -14.37 -7.03 12.02
C ASN A 82 -14.98 -6.37 13.28
N ALA A 83 -14.57 -5.14 13.60
CA ALA A 83 -15.15 -4.38 14.71
C ALA A 83 -16.64 -4.00 14.47
N ALA A 84 -17.02 -3.72 13.22
CA ALA A 84 -18.41 -3.47 12.87
C ALA A 84 -19.27 -4.75 12.97
N ALA A 85 -18.72 -5.89 12.55
CA ALA A 85 -19.39 -7.18 12.64
C ALA A 85 -19.62 -7.62 14.10
N SER A 86 -18.63 -7.40 14.98
CA SER A 86 -18.78 -7.71 16.41
C SER A 86 -19.73 -6.75 17.13
N ALA A 87 -19.80 -5.47 16.72
CA ALA A 87 -20.78 -4.51 17.25
C ALA A 87 -22.22 -4.81 16.80
N SER A 88 -22.43 -5.40 15.62
CA SER A 88 -23.75 -5.82 15.15
C SER A 88 -24.23 -7.18 15.70
N GLY A 89 -23.37 -7.92 16.40
CA GLY A 89 -23.66 -9.26 16.93
C GLY A 89 -24.02 -9.33 18.42
N ALA A 90 -24.10 -8.20 19.13
CA ALA A 90 -24.42 -8.17 20.55
C ALA A 90 -25.94 -8.04 20.82
N LYS A 91 -26.73 -9.02 20.38
CA LYS A 91 -28.08 -9.25 20.91
C LYS A 91 -28.49 -10.70 20.71
N GLU A 92 -27.94 -11.59 21.53
CA GLU A 92 -28.55 -12.88 21.93
C GLU A 92 -27.57 -13.62 22.86
N ALA A 93 -27.67 -13.32 24.15
CA ALA A 93 -27.16 -14.17 25.23
C ALA A 93 -27.94 -13.83 26.51
N GLU A 94 -29.08 -14.47 26.72
CA GLU A 94 -29.63 -14.72 28.05
C GLU A 94 -29.55 -16.25 28.24
N PRO A 95 -28.68 -16.75 29.13
CA PRO A 95 -28.66 -18.16 29.50
C PRO A 95 -29.81 -18.44 30.49
N ASP A 96 -30.78 -19.24 30.07
CA ASP A 96 -31.82 -19.78 30.95
C ASP A 96 -31.15 -20.73 31.97
N ALA A 97 -30.94 -20.23 33.18
CA ALA A 97 -30.54 -21.02 34.33
C ALA A 97 -31.81 -21.61 34.96
N MET A 98 -32.17 -22.85 34.58
CA MET A 98 -33.15 -23.63 35.34
C MET A 98 -32.44 -24.35 36.48
N GLU A 99 -32.55 -23.76 37.68
CA GLU A 99 -32.32 -24.40 38.97
C GLU A 99 -33.58 -25.22 39.32
N GLU A 100 -33.57 -26.53 39.08
CA GLU A 100 -34.56 -27.43 39.68
C GLU A 100 -34.03 -27.94 41.03
N GLY A 101 -34.52 -27.33 42.10
CA GLY A 101 -34.62 -27.94 43.41
C GLY A 101 -36.06 -27.86 43.88
N ASP A 102 -36.73 -29.01 44.03
CA ASP A 102 -37.82 -29.17 44.99
C ASP A 102 -38.01 -30.66 45.32
N GLU A 103 -37.47 -31.06 46.48
CA GLU A 103 -37.90 -32.23 47.23
C GLU A 103 -39.03 -31.79 48.17
N GLY A 104 -40.19 -32.44 48.13
CA GLY A 104 -41.09 -32.43 49.27
C GLY A 104 -42.59 -32.55 48.97
N SER A 105 -43.11 -33.77 49.02
CA SER A 105 -44.41 -34.12 49.63
C SER A 105 -44.50 -35.63 49.85
#